data_AF-A0A101VZI4-F1
#
_entry.id   AF-A0A101VZI4-F1
#
_cell.length_a   1.000
_cell.length_b   1.000
_cell.length_c   1.000
_cell.angle_alpha   90.00
_cell.angle_beta   90.00
_cell.angle_gamma   90.00
#
_symmetry.space_group_name_H-M   'P 1'
#
loop_
_entity.id
_entity.type
_entity.pdbx_description
1 polymer ?
#
loop_
_entity_poly.entity_id
_entity_poly.type
_entity_poly.pdbx_seq_one_letter_code
_entity_poly.pdbx_strand_id
1 'polypeptide(L)'
;MKLRKTYRLFIAVLMVLFLTMGTPLLALASQDDALGEVRSLLENRYVDVVSDDVLEAQTVQEMLDKLGDRHTQYLSAEDYDYFLGSLDRSFSGIGIELEMVAQGVLVTKVFEGYGAAKSGIKPGDIIIQAAGDSFAAKTSEFCVSRLRGAAGSMVDVKVKRGTQTFDISIERMVIELPLIHSEVLENHIGYVLVYSFGLETATQFDEHVRALQEKGVDSWIIDLRNNGGGYTQTALDLLGFIIGRENAVILKNRSSLSILYKATKQDYTLDTLEQPVVFLTNSYTGSSSEIVTAAVKDHEKATIIGDTTFGSGRVKALLPLSNGDYLKMTINRFFSPHNYAIDEVGIQPHMNMSGVDELQTAVLMLKNNALIREDSGDKAGYLQLNAGPNDFAISLEDMRKSENWELGMKILDSAYVTTTLQTGTDEGWEPFHELYLKDRSKIYYPDYVRAGDLPNIPLDKVFTVTYNKAIDWKGVTSESVELINATTGERIKSEFAFPSDRIMTVTPETELKPGTEYWLVLHSTIEGANGTKVTGGVAVARTVE
;
A
#
# COMPACT_ATOMS: atom_id res chain seq x y z
N MET A 1 50.30 -28.64 -2.55
CA MET A 1 51.60 -27.99 -2.24
C MET A 1 51.37 -26.49 -2.12
N LYS A 2 51.50 -25.99 -0.88
CA LYS A 2 51.86 -24.61 -0.45
C LYS A 2 51.00 -23.42 -0.96
N LEU A 3 50.19 -22.79 -0.10
CA LEU A 3 50.50 -21.83 0.99
C LEU A 3 50.72 -20.36 0.53
N ARG A 4 49.87 -19.49 1.11
CA ARG A 4 50.11 -18.11 1.62
C ARG A 4 50.19 -17.00 0.57
N LYS A 5 49.68 -15.77 0.75
CA LYS A 5 49.18 -14.91 1.87
C LYS A 5 48.69 -13.60 1.15
N THR A 6 47.85 -12.68 1.61
CA THR A 6 47.57 -12.10 2.94
C THR A 6 46.41 -11.08 2.81
N TYR A 7 45.49 -11.11 3.78
CA TYR A 7 44.74 -10.04 4.46
C TYR A 7 44.33 -8.74 3.74
N ARG A 8 43.00 -8.49 3.74
CA ARG A 8 42.41 -7.20 4.11
C ARG A 8 41.21 -7.42 5.05
N LEU A 9 41.22 -6.68 6.15
CA LEU A 9 40.34 -6.72 7.31
C LEU A 9 39.47 -5.44 7.33
N PHE A 10 38.28 -5.55 7.94
CA PHE A 10 37.32 -4.50 8.31
C PHE A 10 36.46 -3.85 7.21
N ILE A 11 35.22 -4.36 7.05
CA ILE A 11 34.04 -3.56 6.69
C ILE A 11 32.89 -4.02 7.61
N ALA A 12 32.27 -3.05 8.29
CA ALA A 12 31.13 -3.25 9.18
C ALA A 12 29.92 -3.72 8.40
N VAL A 13 29.44 -4.92 8.72
CA VAL A 13 28.24 -5.52 8.11
C VAL A 13 27.04 -5.27 9.03
N LEU A 14 25.95 -4.72 8.47
CA LEU A 14 24.67 -4.60 9.16
C LEU A 14 23.80 -5.78 8.72
N MET A 15 23.43 -6.60 9.71
CA MET A 15 22.96 -8.01 9.65
C MET A 15 23.99 -9.03 9.12
N VAL A 16 25.06 -9.27 9.89
CA VAL A 16 25.72 -10.60 9.89
C VAL A 16 25.48 -11.29 11.22
N LEU A 17 24.72 -12.38 11.16
CA LEU A 17 24.67 -13.46 12.14
C LEU A 17 26.08 -14.06 12.29
N PHE A 18 26.68 -13.98 13.47
CA PHE A 18 27.73 -14.93 13.88
C PHE A 18 27.10 -15.94 14.85
N LEU A 19 26.80 -17.14 14.36
CA LEU A 19 26.66 -18.33 15.20
C LEU A 19 28.06 -18.67 15.74
N THR A 20 28.43 -18.08 16.88
CA THR A 20 29.46 -18.71 17.71
C THR A 20 28.82 -19.95 18.32
N MET A 21 29.21 -21.13 17.84
CA MET A 21 29.04 -22.38 18.58
C MET A 21 29.88 -22.31 19.87
N GLY A 22 29.40 -21.53 20.83
CA GLY A 22 29.77 -21.68 22.22
C GLY A 22 29.05 -22.92 22.73
N THR A 23 29.82 -23.84 23.30
CA THR A 23 29.27 -24.92 24.12
C THR A 23 28.23 -24.34 25.09
N PRO A 24 27.04 -24.95 25.27
CA PRO A 24 26.07 -24.43 26.22
C PRO A 24 26.62 -24.70 27.62
N LEU A 25 27.35 -23.73 28.16
CA LEU A 25 27.55 -23.65 29.58
C LEU A 25 26.27 -23.02 30.10
N LEU A 26 25.36 -23.87 30.60
CA LEU A 26 24.24 -23.45 31.43
C LEU A 26 24.80 -22.75 32.68
N ALA A 27 25.13 -21.47 32.54
CA ALA A 27 25.26 -20.56 33.64
C ALA A 27 23.86 -20.03 33.91
N LEU A 28 23.30 -20.36 35.07
CA LEU A 28 22.16 -19.64 35.62
C LEU A 28 22.63 -18.21 35.89
N ALA A 29 22.60 -17.36 34.87
CA ALA A 29 22.87 -15.94 35.00
C ALA A 29 21.68 -15.30 35.74
N SER A 30 21.96 -14.57 36.81
CA SER A 30 20.94 -13.88 37.60
C SER A 30 20.35 -12.71 36.82
N GLN A 31 19.11 -12.34 37.15
CA GLN A 31 18.39 -11.19 36.59
C GLN A 31 19.17 -9.85 36.72
N ASP A 32 20.11 -9.76 37.68
CA ASP A 32 21.04 -8.63 37.86
C ASP A 32 22.04 -8.44 36.70
N ASP A 33 22.37 -9.48 35.93
CA ASP A 33 23.35 -9.40 34.84
C ASP A 33 22.76 -8.65 33.62
N ALA A 34 21.50 -8.93 33.29
CA ALA A 34 20.80 -8.29 32.17
C ALA A 34 20.61 -6.78 32.39
N LEU A 35 20.36 -6.32 33.62
CA LEU A 35 20.22 -4.90 33.93
C LEU A 35 21.52 -4.13 33.66
N GLY A 36 22.66 -4.68 34.08
CA GLY A 36 23.98 -4.10 33.83
C GLY A 36 24.30 -4.02 32.33
N GLU A 37 23.99 -5.08 31.58
CA GLU A 37 24.19 -5.13 30.14
C GLU A 37 23.31 -4.12 29.39
N VAL A 38 22.01 -4.09 29.67
CA VAL A 38 21.07 -3.15 29.05
C VAL A 38 21.49 -1.71 29.33
N ARG A 39 21.87 -1.39 30.57
CA ARG A 39 22.39 -0.07 30.95
C ARG A 39 23.58 0.33 30.08
N SER A 40 24.57 -0.55 29.99
CA SER A 40 25.78 -0.32 29.20
C SER A 40 25.48 -0.15 27.71
N LEU A 41 24.55 -0.94 27.15
CA LEU A 41 24.13 -0.83 25.76
C LEU A 41 23.42 0.51 25.50
N LEU A 42 22.52 0.94 26.38
CA LEU A 42 21.83 2.21 26.26
C LEU A 42 22.81 3.39 26.34
N GLU A 43 23.69 3.41 27.34
CA GLU A 43 24.68 4.48 27.54
C GLU A 43 25.60 4.66 26.33
N ASN A 44 26.05 3.54 25.75
CA ASN A 44 27.13 3.56 24.75
C ASN A 44 26.66 3.47 23.30
N ARG A 45 25.45 2.97 23.05
CA ARG A 45 25.00 2.63 21.68
C ARG A 45 23.61 3.12 21.32
N TYR A 46 22.83 3.63 22.27
CA TYR A 46 21.54 4.23 21.96
C TYR A 46 21.73 5.43 21.03
N VAL A 47 20.74 5.67 20.18
CA VAL A 47 20.78 6.70 19.13
C VAL A 47 20.93 8.12 19.69
N ASP A 48 20.46 8.35 20.91
CA ASP A 48 20.54 9.62 21.61
C ASP A 48 21.34 9.51 22.92
N VAL A 49 21.63 10.66 23.53
CA VAL A 49 22.23 10.69 24.87
C VAL A 49 21.15 10.29 25.86
N VAL A 50 21.41 9.25 26.65
CA VAL A 50 20.51 8.74 27.68
C VAL A 50 20.77 9.52 28.98
N SER A 51 19.72 9.97 29.66
CA SER A 51 19.84 10.74 30.90
C SER A 51 20.20 9.86 32.09
N ASP A 52 20.88 10.45 33.09
CA ASP A 52 21.25 9.75 34.33
C ASP A 52 20.06 9.09 35.03
N ASP A 53 18.89 9.74 35.07
CA ASP A 53 17.66 9.17 35.68
C ASP A 53 17.19 7.84 35.02
N VAL A 54 17.46 7.67 33.73
CA VAL A 54 17.19 6.42 33.00
C VAL A 54 18.25 5.39 33.39
N LEU A 55 19.53 5.77 33.40
CA LEU A 55 20.64 4.87 33.72
C LEU A 55 20.62 4.42 35.20
N GLU A 56 20.10 5.23 36.10
CA GLU A 56 19.96 4.94 37.54
C GLU A 56 18.73 4.07 37.86
N ALA A 57 17.91 3.71 36.87
CA ALA A 57 16.77 2.81 37.05
C ALA A 57 17.19 1.46 37.65
N GLN A 58 16.32 0.92 38.51
CA GLN A 58 16.61 -0.27 39.31
C GLN A 58 16.17 -1.57 38.63
N THR A 59 15.40 -1.48 37.55
CA THR A 59 14.98 -2.63 36.73
C THR A 59 15.05 -2.28 35.25
N VAL A 60 15.14 -3.31 34.38
CA VAL A 60 15.13 -3.11 32.92
C VAL A 60 13.80 -2.47 32.48
N GLN A 61 12.67 -2.90 33.04
CA GLN A 61 11.37 -2.34 32.70
C GLN A 61 11.29 -0.85 33.06
N GLU A 62 11.68 -0.48 34.27
CA GLU A 62 11.73 0.93 34.69
C GLU A 62 12.65 1.76 33.79
N MET A 63 13.81 1.20 33.40
CA MET A 63 14.76 1.85 32.50
C MET A 63 14.14 2.14 31.13
N LEU A 64 13.43 1.17 30.55
CA LEU A 64 12.78 1.32 29.26
C LEU A 64 11.55 2.25 29.33
N ASP A 65 10.76 2.18 30.40
CA ASP A 65 9.62 3.07 30.61
C ASP A 65 10.07 4.53 30.73
N LYS A 66 11.16 4.79 31.47
CA LYS A 66 11.76 6.13 31.58
C LYS A 66 12.41 6.60 30.27
N LEU A 67 13.00 5.70 29.50
CA LEU A 67 13.56 6.02 28.18
C LEU A 67 12.49 6.55 27.22
N GLY A 68 11.25 6.05 27.34
CA GLY A 68 10.09 6.53 26.59
C GLY A 68 10.13 6.20 25.09
N ASP A 69 11.11 5.42 24.62
CA ASP A 69 11.17 4.94 23.24
C ASP A 69 10.36 3.66 23.08
N ARG A 70 9.13 3.80 22.57
CA ARG A 70 8.22 2.68 22.27
C ARG A 70 8.81 1.58 21.37
N HIS A 71 9.90 1.87 20.65
CA HIS A 71 10.57 0.92 19.75
C HIS A 71 11.78 0.21 20.37
N THR A 72 12.24 0.64 21.55
CA THR A 72 13.29 -0.04 22.31
C THR A 72 12.63 -0.95 23.36
N GLN A 73 12.85 -2.26 23.23
CA GLN A 73 12.10 -3.29 23.95
C GLN A 73 13.04 -4.40 24.42
N TYR A 74 12.81 -4.87 25.64
CA TYR A 74 13.35 -6.13 26.11
C TYR A 74 12.49 -7.26 25.57
N LEU A 75 13.10 -8.24 24.91
CA LEU A 75 12.42 -9.38 24.33
C LEU A 75 12.96 -10.62 25.03
N SER A 76 12.07 -11.43 25.60
CA SER A 76 12.44 -12.79 25.97
C SER A 76 12.86 -13.58 24.73
N ALA A 77 13.55 -14.70 24.89
CA ALA A 77 13.85 -15.60 23.77
C ALA A 77 12.58 -16.00 22.98
N GLU A 78 11.43 -16.19 23.66
CA GLU A 78 10.15 -16.50 23.01
C GLU A 78 9.59 -15.30 22.24
N ASP A 79 9.63 -14.10 22.81
CA ASP A 79 9.18 -12.87 22.13
C ASP A 79 10.07 -12.54 20.93
N TYR A 80 11.37 -12.86 21.01
CA TYR A 80 12.31 -12.74 19.91
C TYR A 80 11.92 -13.65 18.74
N ASP A 81 11.66 -14.94 19.00
CA ASP A 81 11.23 -15.89 17.97
C ASP A 81 9.88 -15.47 17.36
N TYR A 82 8.94 -14.99 18.18
CA TYR A 82 7.68 -14.44 17.70
C TYR A 82 7.90 -13.21 16.81
N PHE A 83 8.80 -12.32 17.20
CA PHE A 83 9.15 -11.14 16.42
C PHE A 83 9.73 -11.52 15.06
N LEU A 84 10.71 -12.42 15.00
CA LEU A 84 11.27 -12.89 13.73
C LEU A 84 10.22 -13.55 12.85
N GLY A 85 9.40 -14.43 13.43
CA GLY A 85 8.29 -15.06 12.71
C GLY A 85 7.37 -14.03 12.08
N SER A 86 7.06 -12.93 12.77
CA SER A 86 6.23 -11.87 12.20
C SER A 86 6.82 -11.21 10.95
N LEU A 87 8.16 -11.07 10.87
CA LEU A 87 8.85 -10.51 9.69
C LEU A 87 8.84 -11.50 8.53
N ASP A 88 9.06 -12.77 8.84
CA ASP A 88 9.03 -13.87 7.87
C ASP A 88 7.60 -14.30 7.52
N ARG A 89 6.59 -13.60 8.06
CA ARG A 89 5.16 -13.96 8.01
C ARG A 89 4.93 -15.44 8.32
N SER A 90 5.74 -15.97 9.23
CA SER A 90 5.67 -17.30 9.76
C SER A 90 5.20 -17.27 11.21
N PHE A 91 4.32 -18.19 11.55
CA PHE A 91 3.89 -18.35 12.94
C PHE A 91 3.71 -19.82 13.22
N SER A 92 3.94 -20.22 14.47
CA SER A 92 3.68 -21.60 14.88
C SER A 92 2.32 -21.72 15.56
N GLY A 93 1.54 -22.69 15.10
CA GLY A 93 0.20 -22.97 15.61
C GLY A 93 -0.28 -24.34 15.16
N ILE A 94 -1.58 -24.60 15.34
CA ILE A 94 -2.13 -25.94 15.09
C ILE A 94 -2.66 -26.17 13.67
N GLY A 95 -2.72 -25.13 12.82
CA GLY A 95 -3.14 -25.24 11.42
C GLY A 95 -4.65 -25.38 11.23
N ILE A 96 -5.43 -24.42 11.72
CA ILE A 96 -6.88 -24.33 11.52
C ILE A 96 -7.28 -22.92 11.08
N GLU A 97 -8.43 -22.83 10.39
CA GLU A 97 -9.21 -21.61 10.28
C GLU A 97 -10.31 -21.64 11.33
N LEU A 98 -10.62 -20.47 11.90
CA LEU A 98 -11.49 -20.38 13.06
C LEU A 98 -12.58 -19.32 12.92
N GLU A 99 -13.68 -19.57 13.63
CA GLU A 99 -14.73 -18.61 13.91
C GLU A 99 -15.01 -18.61 15.42
N MET A 100 -15.24 -17.43 16.00
CA MET A 100 -15.56 -17.33 17.42
C MET A 100 -17.03 -17.63 17.68
N VAL A 101 -17.30 -18.57 18.59
CA VAL A 101 -18.65 -18.88 19.07
C VAL A 101 -18.71 -18.77 20.59
N ALA A 102 -19.90 -18.64 21.17
CA ALA A 102 -20.04 -18.43 22.62
C ALA A 102 -19.31 -19.47 23.50
N GLN A 103 -19.18 -20.71 23.01
CA GLN A 103 -18.52 -21.81 23.71
C GLN A 103 -16.99 -21.85 23.56
N GLY A 104 -16.42 -21.16 22.57
CA GLY A 104 -15.00 -21.19 22.26
C GLY A 104 -14.70 -20.98 20.77
N VAL A 105 -13.73 -21.72 20.25
CA VAL A 105 -13.23 -21.58 18.87
C VAL A 105 -13.86 -22.66 17.99
N LEU A 106 -14.74 -22.29 17.07
CA LEU A 106 -15.27 -23.19 16.03
C LEU A 106 -14.22 -23.37 14.94
N VAL A 107 -13.89 -24.61 14.63
CA VAL A 107 -13.00 -24.97 13.53
C VAL A 107 -13.79 -24.94 12.23
N THR A 108 -13.53 -23.95 11.36
CA THR A 108 -14.19 -23.83 10.05
C THR A 108 -13.44 -24.60 8.97
N LYS A 109 -12.11 -24.66 9.08
CA LYS A 109 -11.23 -25.41 8.18
C LYS A 109 -10.06 -26.00 8.94
N VAL A 110 -9.59 -27.16 8.48
CA VAL A 110 -8.36 -27.79 8.95
C VAL A 110 -7.39 -27.85 7.79
N PHE A 111 -6.17 -27.36 7.98
CA PHE A 111 -5.14 -27.42 6.94
C PHE A 111 -4.45 -28.78 6.99
N GLU A 112 -4.50 -29.51 5.87
CA GLU A 112 -3.82 -30.79 5.71
C GLU A 112 -2.30 -30.66 5.95
N GLY A 113 -1.69 -31.69 6.52
CA GLY A 113 -0.25 -31.69 6.83
C GLY A 113 0.15 -31.00 8.14
N TYR A 114 -0.77 -30.27 8.80
CA TYR A 114 -0.52 -29.61 10.08
C TYR A 114 -0.99 -30.41 11.30
N GLY A 115 -0.61 -29.95 12.50
CA GLY A 115 -0.85 -30.66 13.76
C GLY A 115 -2.32 -31.02 14.00
N ALA A 116 -3.26 -30.10 13.74
CA ALA A 116 -4.69 -30.35 13.91
C ALA A 116 -5.18 -31.49 13.01
N ALA A 117 -4.78 -31.51 11.73
CA ALA A 117 -5.11 -32.59 10.80
C ALA A 117 -4.55 -33.93 11.27
N LYS A 118 -3.25 -33.96 11.63
CA LYS A 118 -2.56 -35.16 12.14
C LYS A 118 -3.19 -35.71 13.41
N SER A 119 -3.76 -34.85 14.23
CA SER A 119 -4.44 -35.21 15.48
C SER A 119 -5.92 -35.58 15.23
N GLY A 120 -6.46 -35.39 14.04
CA GLY A 120 -7.84 -35.76 13.71
C GLY A 120 -8.90 -34.76 14.17
N ILE A 121 -8.52 -33.49 14.33
CA ILE A 121 -9.46 -32.36 14.38
C ILE A 121 -10.19 -32.27 13.04
N LYS A 122 -11.46 -31.88 13.07
CA LYS A 122 -12.32 -31.78 11.88
C LYS A 122 -13.05 -30.44 11.85
N PRO A 123 -13.41 -29.94 10.65
CA PRO A 123 -14.37 -28.84 10.53
C PRO A 123 -15.66 -29.16 11.32
N GLY A 124 -16.17 -28.17 12.05
CA GLY A 124 -17.32 -28.30 12.94
C GLY A 124 -16.98 -28.65 14.39
N ASP A 125 -15.73 -29.00 14.70
CA ASP A 125 -15.26 -29.13 16.08
C ASP A 125 -15.22 -27.77 16.79
N ILE A 126 -15.50 -27.74 18.09
CA ILE A 126 -15.35 -26.54 18.92
C ILE A 126 -14.26 -26.79 19.96
N ILE A 127 -13.16 -26.03 19.89
CA ILE A 127 -12.14 -26.02 20.93
C ILE A 127 -12.64 -25.15 22.08
N ILE A 128 -12.92 -25.76 23.22
CA ILE A 128 -13.52 -25.09 24.40
C ILE A 128 -12.49 -24.77 25.49
N GLN A 129 -11.27 -25.33 25.39
CA GLN A 129 -10.16 -25.09 26.31
C GLN A 129 -8.83 -25.38 25.60
N ALA A 130 -7.78 -24.61 25.90
CA ALA A 130 -6.41 -24.91 25.50
C ALA A 130 -5.42 -24.50 26.60
N ALA A 131 -4.36 -25.30 26.79
CA ALA A 131 -3.31 -25.01 27.78
C ALA A 131 -3.85 -24.74 29.20
N GLY A 132 -4.95 -25.41 29.58
CA GLY A 132 -5.61 -25.22 30.87
C GLY A 132 -6.67 -24.10 30.90
N ASP A 133 -6.65 -23.16 29.95
CA ASP A 133 -7.55 -21.99 29.94
C ASP A 133 -8.83 -22.25 29.13
N SER A 134 -9.99 -21.95 29.73
CA SER A 134 -11.28 -22.03 29.03
C SER A 134 -11.42 -20.91 28.00
N PHE A 135 -11.98 -21.27 26.84
CA PHE A 135 -12.24 -20.34 25.72
C PHE A 135 -13.65 -19.75 25.72
N ALA A 136 -14.52 -20.16 26.65
CA ALA A 136 -15.88 -19.63 26.73
C ALA A 136 -15.87 -18.11 26.98
N ALA A 137 -16.61 -17.37 26.14
CA ALA A 137 -16.69 -15.90 26.18
C ALA A 137 -15.33 -15.17 26.16
N LYS A 138 -14.28 -15.80 25.61
CA LYS A 138 -12.98 -15.16 25.39
C LYS A 138 -12.89 -14.54 24.01
N THR A 139 -11.97 -13.61 23.83
CA THR A 139 -11.69 -13.00 22.52
C THR A 139 -10.86 -13.92 21.65
N SER A 140 -10.86 -13.68 20.34
CA SER A 140 -10.01 -14.37 19.37
C SER A 140 -8.54 -14.30 19.75
N GLU A 141 -8.06 -13.13 20.19
CA GLU A 141 -6.65 -12.88 20.50
C GLU A 141 -6.19 -13.76 21.66
N PHE A 142 -7.01 -13.83 22.72
CA PHE A 142 -6.74 -14.69 23.86
C PHE A 142 -6.67 -16.17 23.43
N CYS A 143 -7.66 -16.65 22.68
CA CYS A 143 -7.69 -18.03 22.21
C CYS A 143 -6.51 -18.37 21.30
N VAL A 144 -6.21 -17.51 20.33
CA VAL A 144 -5.07 -17.68 19.42
C VAL A 144 -3.75 -17.71 20.18
N SER A 145 -3.56 -16.84 21.20
CA SER A 145 -2.34 -16.84 22.03
C SER A 145 -2.07 -18.17 22.74
N ARG A 146 -3.12 -18.95 23.04
CA ARG A 146 -2.99 -20.27 23.70
C ARG A 146 -2.75 -21.40 22.71
N LEU A 147 -3.32 -21.28 21.51
CA LEU A 147 -3.12 -22.24 20.43
C LEU A 147 -1.75 -22.09 19.75
N ARG A 148 -1.18 -20.87 19.75
CA ARG A 148 0.20 -20.61 19.33
C ARG A 148 1.21 -20.93 20.44
N GLY A 149 2.47 -20.99 20.07
CA GLY A 149 3.62 -21.35 20.92
C GLY A 149 4.75 -21.89 20.07
N ALA A 150 5.89 -22.25 20.67
CA ALA A 150 7.07 -22.71 19.96
C ALA A 150 6.80 -23.89 19.01
N ALA A 151 7.44 -23.91 17.84
CA ALA A 151 7.31 -25.00 16.88
C ALA A 151 7.81 -26.33 17.46
N GLY A 152 7.09 -27.41 17.17
CA GLY A 152 7.31 -28.75 17.73
C GLY A 152 6.82 -28.92 19.17
N SER A 153 6.38 -27.86 19.85
CA SER A 153 5.73 -27.99 21.16
C SER A 153 4.33 -28.57 21.03
N MET A 154 3.83 -29.19 22.09
CA MET A 154 2.47 -29.71 22.15
C MET A 154 1.53 -28.72 22.84
N VAL A 155 0.27 -28.68 22.41
CA VAL A 155 -0.82 -28.03 23.13
C VAL A 155 -1.93 -29.02 23.42
N ASP A 156 -2.28 -29.14 24.70
CA ASP A 156 -3.45 -29.92 25.10
C ASP A 156 -4.70 -29.06 24.97
N VAL A 157 -5.66 -29.55 24.21
CA VAL A 157 -6.93 -28.89 23.94
C VAL A 157 -8.10 -29.81 24.30
N LYS A 158 -9.17 -29.20 24.82
CA LYS A 158 -10.45 -29.88 25.02
C LYS A 158 -11.38 -29.53 23.87
N VAL A 159 -11.87 -30.54 23.17
CA VAL A 159 -12.66 -30.40 21.95
C VAL A 159 -14.06 -30.93 22.17
N LYS A 160 -15.05 -30.20 21.69
CA LYS A 160 -16.44 -30.63 21.61
C LYS A 160 -16.78 -30.97 20.16
N ARG A 161 -17.22 -32.21 19.92
CA ARG A 161 -17.69 -32.71 18.62
C ARG A 161 -19.11 -33.25 18.79
N GLY A 162 -20.10 -32.50 18.31
CA GLY A 162 -21.51 -32.79 18.57
C GLY A 162 -21.80 -32.79 20.08
N THR A 163 -22.19 -33.94 20.62
CA THR A 163 -22.47 -34.13 22.07
C THR A 163 -21.27 -34.64 22.87
N GLN A 164 -20.18 -35.04 22.20
CA GLN A 164 -19.01 -35.62 22.85
C GLN A 164 -17.97 -34.53 23.16
N THR A 165 -17.26 -34.72 24.27
CA THR A 165 -16.11 -33.89 24.65
C THR A 165 -14.93 -34.79 24.96
N PHE A 166 -13.77 -34.48 24.42
CA PHE A 166 -12.54 -35.23 24.61
C PHE A 166 -11.33 -34.31 24.61
N ASP A 167 -10.25 -34.76 25.25
CA ASP A 167 -8.97 -34.07 25.27
C ASP A 167 -8.07 -34.61 24.15
N ILE A 168 -7.29 -33.74 23.55
CA ILE A 168 -6.34 -34.09 22.50
C ILE A 168 -5.10 -33.21 22.60
N SER A 169 -3.94 -33.81 22.40
CA SER A 169 -2.66 -33.11 22.33
C SER A 169 -2.31 -32.87 20.86
N ILE A 170 -2.05 -31.61 20.49
CA ILE A 170 -1.79 -31.20 19.12
C ILE A 170 -0.39 -30.59 19.02
N GLU A 171 0.40 -31.06 18.06
CA GLU A 171 1.71 -30.47 17.75
C GLU A 171 1.54 -29.09 17.10
N ARG A 172 2.28 -28.09 17.59
CA ARG A 172 2.37 -26.77 16.95
C ARG A 172 3.39 -26.84 15.82
N MET A 173 2.98 -26.46 14.62
CA MET A 173 3.80 -26.48 13.41
C MET A 173 3.94 -25.08 12.83
N VAL A 174 5.06 -24.81 12.17
CA VAL A 174 5.30 -23.54 11.48
C VAL A 174 4.36 -23.44 10.28
N ILE A 175 3.61 -22.35 10.21
CA ILE A 175 2.73 -21.96 9.12
C ILE A 175 3.36 -20.73 8.47
N GLU A 176 3.71 -20.83 7.20
CA GLU A 176 4.31 -19.75 6.41
C GLU A 176 3.24 -19.13 5.51
N LEU A 177 3.04 -17.83 5.65
CA LEU A 177 2.21 -17.06 4.72
C LEU A 177 3.11 -16.51 3.59
N PRO A 178 2.54 -16.24 2.40
CA PRO A 178 3.30 -15.64 1.31
C PRO A 178 3.89 -14.29 1.72
N LEU A 179 5.13 -14.03 1.30
CA LEU A 179 5.81 -12.74 1.41
C LEU A 179 5.50 -11.84 0.21
N ILE A 180 5.30 -12.46 -0.96
CA ILE A 180 4.94 -11.81 -2.22
C ILE A 180 3.61 -12.38 -2.74
N HIS A 181 2.77 -11.51 -3.31
CA HIS A 181 1.69 -11.90 -4.21
C HIS A 181 1.86 -11.14 -5.53
N SER A 182 1.48 -11.76 -6.65
CA SER A 182 1.57 -11.10 -7.95
C SER A 182 0.51 -11.56 -8.93
N GLU A 183 0.11 -10.66 -9.82
CA GLU A 183 -0.80 -10.96 -10.93
C GLU A 183 -0.56 -10.04 -12.13
N VAL A 184 -1.18 -10.37 -13.26
CA VAL A 184 -1.19 -9.51 -14.45
C VAL A 184 -2.53 -8.78 -14.50
N LEU A 185 -2.48 -7.45 -14.51
CA LEU A 185 -3.62 -6.56 -14.66
C LEU A 185 -3.64 -5.97 -16.08
N GLU A 186 -4.83 -5.72 -16.65
CA GLU A 186 -5.02 -5.20 -18.02
C GLU A 186 -4.20 -5.96 -19.11
N ASN A 187 -3.81 -7.20 -18.85
CA ASN A 187 -2.97 -8.07 -19.70
C ASN A 187 -1.48 -7.67 -19.86
N HIS A 188 -1.04 -6.50 -19.37
CA HIS A 188 0.34 -6.02 -19.57
C HIS A 188 0.96 -5.35 -18.34
N ILE A 189 0.21 -5.17 -17.25
CA ILE A 189 0.67 -4.54 -16.01
C ILE A 189 1.00 -5.63 -15.00
N GLY A 190 2.24 -5.70 -14.53
CA GLY A 190 2.66 -6.59 -13.46
C GLY A 190 2.37 -5.97 -12.09
N TYR A 191 1.41 -6.53 -11.36
CA TYR A 191 1.18 -6.17 -9.96
C TYR A 191 2.00 -7.08 -9.05
N VAL A 192 2.77 -6.49 -8.13
CA VAL A 192 3.57 -7.18 -7.12
C VAL A 192 3.31 -6.56 -5.75
N LEU A 193 2.61 -7.29 -4.89
CA LEU A 193 2.37 -6.93 -3.50
C LEU A 193 3.45 -7.52 -2.60
N VAL A 194 4.17 -6.66 -1.88
CA VAL A 194 5.18 -7.06 -0.90
C VAL A 194 4.57 -6.94 0.50
N TYR A 195 4.25 -8.06 1.14
CA TYR A 195 3.61 -8.05 2.45
C TYR A 195 4.59 -7.70 3.59
N SER A 196 5.83 -8.16 3.50
CA SER A 196 6.89 -7.87 4.47
C SER A 196 8.26 -8.14 3.85
N PHE A 197 9.31 -7.53 4.41
CA PHE A 197 10.70 -7.84 4.09
C PHE A 197 11.22 -8.97 4.99
N GLY A 198 10.74 -10.19 4.75
CA GLY A 198 11.26 -11.44 5.33
C GLY A 198 12.57 -11.88 4.67
N LEU A 199 13.13 -13.01 5.11
CA LEU A 199 14.41 -13.51 4.57
C LEU A 199 14.32 -13.83 3.07
N GLU A 200 13.21 -14.42 2.62
CA GLU A 200 13.03 -14.88 1.24
C GLU A 200 12.36 -13.85 0.32
N THR A 201 12.01 -12.66 0.81
CA THR A 201 11.23 -11.70 0.01
C THR A 201 11.94 -11.28 -1.26
N ALA A 202 13.26 -11.06 -1.24
CA ALA A 202 14.01 -10.66 -2.43
C ALA A 202 14.09 -11.79 -3.47
N THR A 203 14.25 -13.03 -3.03
CA THR A 203 14.22 -14.24 -3.88
C THR A 203 12.84 -14.40 -4.52
N GLN A 204 11.77 -14.37 -3.72
CA GLN A 204 10.40 -14.48 -4.23
C GLN A 204 10.04 -13.32 -5.15
N PHE A 205 10.51 -12.11 -4.86
CA PHE A 205 10.31 -10.96 -5.74
C PHE A 205 10.88 -11.23 -7.13
N ASP A 206 12.11 -11.75 -7.21
CA ASP A 206 12.73 -12.12 -8.49
C ASP A 206 11.91 -13.19 -9.24
N GLU A 207 11.55 -14.28 -8.55
CA GLU A 207 10.76 -15.37 -9.13
C GLU A 207 9.43 -14.87 -9.72
N HIS A 208 8.72 -14.04 -8.96
CA HIS A 208 7.43 -13.47 -9.38
C HIS A 208 7.59 -12.49 -10.54
N VAL A 209 8.60 -11.59 -10.50
CA VAL A 209 8.86 -10.62 -11.58
C VAL A 209 9.19 -11.34 -12.88
N ARG A 210 10.06 -12.36 -12.86
CA ARG A 210 10.40 -13.13 -14.07
C ARG A 210 9.17 -13.86 -14.63
N ALA A 211 8.38 -14.49 -13.76
CA ALA A 211 7.16 -15.18 -14.17
C ALA A 211 6.12 -14.21 -14.79
N LEU A 212 6.10 -12.95 -14.37
CA LEU A 212 5.28 -11.91 -14.99
C LEU A 212 5.87 -11.41 -16.32
N GLN A 213 7.20 -11.23 -16.41
CA GLN A 213 7.87 -10.85 -17.65
C GLN A 213 7.64 -11.86 -18.78
N GLU A 214 7.63 -13.17 -18.47
CA GLU A 214 7.31 -14.23 -19.43
C GLU A 214 5.89 -14.11 -20.01
N LYS A 215 4.99 -13.38 -19.33
CA LYS A 215 3.61 -13.12 -19.78
C LYS A 215 3.48 -11.84 -20.61
N GLY A 216 4.59 -11.15 -20.92
CA GLY A 216 4.58 -9.93 -21.74
C GLY A 216 4.27 -8.66 -20.95
N VAL A 217 4.48 -8.66 -19.63
CA VAL A 217 4.37 -7.45 -18.81
C VAL A 217 5.41 -6.40 -19.22
N ASP A 218 4.97 -5.15 -19.35
CA ASP A 218 5.81 -4.01 -19.77
C ASP A 218 5.70 -2.78 -18.86
N SER A 219 4.98 -2.91 -17.74
CA SER A 219 4.77 -1.87 -16.73
C SER A 219 4.49 -2.51 -15.38
N TRP A 220 4.80 -1.80 -14.29
CA TRP A 220 4.87 -2.41 -12.96
C TRP A 220 4.15 -1.59 -11.90
N ILE A 221 3.44 -2.29 -11.03
CA ILE A 221 2.92 -1.75 -9.77
C ILE A 221 3.58 -2.53 -8.63
N ILE A 222 4.39 -1.86 -7.81
CA ILE A 222 4.97 -2.43 -6.60
C ILE A 222 4.22 -1.87 -5.39
N ASP A 223 3.44 -2.72 -4.74
CA ASP A 223 2.58 -2.32 -3.64
C ASP A 223 3.24 -2.58 -2.29
N LEU A 224 3.50 -1.49 -1.57
CA LEU A 224 4.05 -1.49 -0.21
C LEU A 224 3.03 -0.98 0.82
N ARG A 225 1.75 -0.82 0.44
CA ARG A 225 0.68 -0.47 1.39
C ARG A 225 0.61 -1.53 2.48
N ASN A 226 0.49 -1.10 3.73
CA ASN A 226 0.43 -1.99 4.90
C ASN A 226 1.69 -2.83 5.17
N ASN A 227 2.80 -2.56 4.48
CA ASN A 227 4.08 -3.20 4.75
C ASN A 227 4.88 -2.40 5.79
N GLY A 228 4.88 -2.88 7.05
CA GLY A 228 5.61 -2.27 8.16
C GLY A 228 7.14 -2.40 8.12
N GLY A 229 7.69 -3.03 7.09
CA GLY A 229 9.13 -3.22 6.88
C GLY A 229 9.57 -4.68 7.10
N GLY A 230 10.74 -4.84 7.72
CA GLY A 230 11.39 -6.13 7.94
C GLY A 230 12.91 -6.00 7.88
N TYR A 231 13.60 -7.06 7.47
CA TYR A 231 15.06 -7.08 7.41
C TYR A 231 15.59 -6.02 6.43
N THR A 232 16.50 -5.17 6.91
CA THR A 232 17.10 -4.11 6.08
C THR A 232 17.90 -4.68 4.92
N GLN A 233 18.60 -5.79 5.12
CA GLN A 233 19.39 -6.41 4.04
C GLN A 233 18.48 -6.88 2.90
N THR A 234 17.36 -7.54 3.20
CA THR A 234 16.34 -7.91 2.20
C THR A 234 15.84 -6.70 1.41
N ALA A 235 15.61 -5.56 2.07
CA ALA A 235 15.21 -4.34 1.38
C ALA A 235 16.31 -3.79 0.45
N LEU A 236 17.59 -3.87 0.86
CA LEU A 236 18.73 -3.53 -0.01
C LEU A 236 18.87 -4.50 -1.19
N ASP A 237 18.52 -5.77 -0.99
CA ASP A 237 18.54 -6.80 -2.04
C ASP A 237 17.43 -6.54 -3.06
N LEU A 238 16.19 -6.28 -2.61
CA LEU A 238 15.07 -5.94 -3.47
C LEU A 238 15.34 -4.63 -4.25
N LEU A 239 15.88 -3.61 -3.58
CA LEU A 239 16.27 -2.34 -4.23
C LEU A 239 17.24 -2.55 -5.39
N GLY A 240 18.07 -3.59 -5.32
CA GLY A 240 19.01 -3.94 -6.37
C GLY A 240 18.35 -4.19 -7.73
N PHE A 241 17.12 -4.71 -7.74
CA PHE A 241 16.33 -4.91 -8.97
C PHE A 241 15.75 -3.61 -9.52
N ILE A 242 15.76 -2.49 -8.77
CA ILE A 242 15.11 -1.23 -9.16
C ILE A 242 16.14 -0.11 -9.40
N ILE A 243 17.05 0.10 -8.46
CA ILE A 243 18.06 1.17 -8.51
C ILE A 243 19.46 0.64 -8.85
N GLY A 244 19.62 -0.66 -9.12
CA GLY A 244 20.92 -1.27 -9.36
C GLY A 244 21.83 -1.18 -8.13
N ARG A 245 23.09 -0.74 -8.30
CA ARG A 245 24.08 -0.63 -7.19
C ARG A 245 24.23 0.81 -6.67
N GLU A 246 23.15 1.57 -6.74
CA GLU A 246 23.11 2.96 -6.28
C GLU A 246 22.96 3.07 -4.77
N ASN A 247 23.09 4.29 -4.27
CA ASN A 247 22.96 4.62 -2.85
C ASN A 247 21.53 4.36 -2.37
N ALA A 248 21.34 3.54 -1.36
CA ALA A 248 20.01 3.19 -0.84
C ALA A 248 19.65 4.02 0.40
N VAL A 249 20.57 4.19 1.34
CA VAL A 249 20.26 4.79 2.63
C VAL A 249 21.51 5.36 3.31
N ILE A 250 21.35 6.47 4.04
CA ILE A 250 22.38 7.03 4.91
C ILE A 250 21.99 6.74 6.36
N LEU A 251 22.85 6.05 7.10
CA LEU A 251 22.69 5.84 8.54
C LEU A 251 23.53 6.84 9.31
N LYS A 252 22.94 7.48 10.33
CA LYS A 252 23.64 8.37 11.26
C LYS A 252 23.47 7.86 12.68
N ASN A 253 24.60 7.68 13.36
CA ASN A 253 24.62 7.36 14.78
C ASN A 253 24.57 8.64 15.64
N ARG A 254 24.59 8.48 16.97
CA ARG A 254 24.61 9.57 17.96
C ARG A 254 25.73 10.60 17.73
N SER A 255 26.90 10.13 17.28
CA SER A 255 28.07 10.98 17.00
C SER A 255 27.97 11.71 15.65
N SER A 256 26.82 11.63 14.96
CA SER A 256 26.60 12.13 13.60
C SER A 256 27.52 11.51 12.54
N LEU A 257 28.18 10.39 12.86
CA LEU A 257 28.94 9.64 11.86
C LEU A 257 27.95 9.07 10.85
N SER A 258 28.13 9.45 9.59
CA SER A 258 27.27 9.04 8.48
C SER A 258 27.90 7.87 7.74
N ILE A 259 27.15 6.78 7.59
CA ILE A 259 27.52 5.61 6.80
C ILE A 259 26.52 5.47 5.66
N LEU A 260 27.03 5.46 4.42
CA LEU A 260 26.25 5.31 3.22
C LEU A 260 26.19 3.83 2.82
N TYR A 261 24.99 3.29 2.69
CA TYR A 261 24.74 1.94 2.20
C TYR A 261 24.21 1.98 0.78
N LYS A 262 24.66 1.02 -0.03
CA LYS A 262 24.21 0.82 -1.41
C LYS A 262 23.27 -0.36 -1.47
N ALA A 263 22.38 -0.36 -2.46
CA ALA A 263 21.63 -1.56 -2.82
C ALA A 263 22.58 -2.69 -3.25
N THR A 264 22.15 -3.92 -3.00
CA THR A 264 22.90 -5.11 -3.43
C THR A 264 22.76 -5.26 -4.93
N LYS A 265 23.88 -5.55 -5.62
CA LYS A 265 23.83 -5.75 -7.06
C LYS A 265 23.05 -7.02 -7.40
N GLN A 266 22.04 -6.90 -8.25
CA GLN A 266 21.32 -8.03 -8.86
C GLN A 266 21.79 -8.28 -10.30
N ASP A 267 21.29 -9.34 -10.92
CA ASP A 267 21.64 -9.75 -12.28
C ASP A 267 20.91 -8.96 -13.36
N TYR A 268 19.77 -8.34 -13.03
CA TYR A 268 19.10 -7.31 -13.83
C TYR A 268 18.68 -6.11 -12.97
N THR A 269 18.24 -5.07 -13.66
CA THR A 269 17.50 -3.95 -13.09
C THR A 269 16.29 -3.74 -13.99
N LEU A 270 15.11 -3.51 -13.42
CA LEU A 270 13.94 -3.11 -14.19
C LEU A 270 14.30 -1.83 -14.96
N ASP A 271 14.12 -1.85 -16.28
CA ASP A 271 14.34 -0.67 -17.10
C ASP A 271 13.16 0.28 -16.89
N THR A 272 13.21 1.06 -15.83
CA THR A 272 12.09 1.90 -15.41
C THR A 272 11.76 3.02 -16.41
N LEU A 273 12.65 3.31 -17.37
CA LEU A 273 12.42 4.27 -18.44
C LEU A 273 11.55 3.65 -19.55
N GLU A 274 11.83 2.39 -19.88
CA GLU A 274 11.05 1.61 -20.86
C GLU A 274 9.95 0.76 -20.21
N GLN A 275 9.83 0.75 -18.88
CA GLN A 275 8.83 -0.02 -18.14
C GLN A 275 8.46 0.77 -16.89
N PRO A 276 7.55 1.75 -16.97
CA PRO A 276 7.27 2.62 -15.86
C PRO A 276 6.82 1.80 -14.66
N VAL A 277 7.35 2.22 -13.52
CA VAL A 277 7.08 1.59 -12.24
C VAL A 277 6.29 2.58 -11.40
N VAL A 278 5.19 2.11 -10.83
CA VAL A 278 4.40 2.82 -9.83
C VAL A 278 4.55 2.12 -8.49
N PHE A 279 4.83 2.87 -7.44
CA PHE A 279 4.85 2.38 -6.06
C PHE A 279 3.58 2.83 -5.34
N LEU A 280 2.89 1.90 -4.68
CA LEU A 280 1.77 2.23 -3.80
C LEU A 280 2.24 2.29 -2.35
N THR A 281 1.93 3.39 -1.65
CA THR A 281 2.25 3.57 -0.23
C THR A 281 1.06 4.07 0.57
N ASN A 282 1.05 3.79 1.87
CA ASN A 282 0.10 4.40 2.80
C ASN A 282 0.74 4.68 4.16
N SER A 283 -0.04 5.20 5.11
CA SER A 283 0.41 5.51 6.47
C SER A 283 0.94 4.31 7.26
N TYR A 284 0.77 3.08 6.78
CA TYR A 284 1.29 1.85 7.39
C TYR A 284 2.56 1.32 6.70
N THR A 285 2.97 1.93 5.58
CA THR A 285 4.27 1.67 4.94
C THR A 285 5.37 2.19 5.86
N GLY A 286 6.20 1.32 6.41
CA GLY A 286 7.13 1.69 7.49
C GLY A 286 8.53 1.07 7.38
N SER A 287 9.49 1.67 8.07
CA SER A 287 10.84 1.12 8.32
C SER A 287 11.57 0.73 7.02
N SER A 288 11.81 -0.57 6.76
CA SER A 288 12.57 -0.99 5.57
C SER A 288 11.81 -0.70 4.27
N SER A 289 10.47 -0.65 4.30
CA SER A 289 9.66 -0.17 3.18
C SER A 289 9.96 1.29 2.86
N GLU A 290 10.18 2.11 3.88
CA GLU A 290 10.52 3.53 3.73
C GLU A 290 11.92 3.74 3.16
N ILE A 291 12.87 2.85 3.47
CA ILE A 291 14.19 2.82 2.79
C ILE A 291 14.00 2.60 1.29
N VAL A 292 13.19 1.61 0.92
CA VAL A 292 12.90 1.30 -0.49
C VAL A 292 12.24 2.48 -1.18
N THR A 293 11.13 2.99 -0.61
CA THR A 293 10.40 4.13 -1.15
C THR A 293 11.28 5.36 -1.30
N ALA A 294 12.07 5.72 -0.28
CA ALA A 294 12.94 6.89 -0.32
C ALA A 294 14.04 6.76 -1.39
N ALA A 295 14.66 5.59 -1.51
CA ALA A 295 15.73 5.37 -2.48
C ALA A 295 15.20 5.41 -3.91
N VAL A 296 14.07 4.75 -4.17
CA VAL A 296 13.41 4.76 -5.48
C VAL A 296 12.98 6.18 -5.86
N LYS A 297 12.48 6.97 -4.90
CA LYS A 297 12.13 8.37 -5.10
C LYS A 297 13.34 9.22 -5.48
N ASP A 298 14.39 9.17 -4.67
CA ASP A 298 15.58 10.00 -4.84
C ASP A 298 16.35 9.66 -6.13
N HIS A 299 16.29 8.41 -6.59
CA HIS A 299 16.88 8.00 -7.87
C HIS A 299 15.94 8.13 -9.07
N GLU A 300 14.76 8.72 -8.89
CA GLU A 300 13.80 8.95 -9.97
C GLU A 300 13.46 7.65 -10.74
N LYS A 301 13.34 6.53 -10.02
CA LYS A 301 13.07 5.21 -10.61
C LYS A 301 11.61 4.80 -10.65
N ALA A 302 10.73 5.46 -9.90
CA ALA A 302 9.31 5.16 -9.93
C ALA A 302 8.44 6.35 -9.52
N THR A 303 7.20 6.31 -9.97
CA THR A 303 6.14 7.21 -9.49
C THR A 303 5.52 6.62 -8.24
N ILE A 304 5.72 7.27 -7.11
CA ILE A 304 5.03 6.94 -5.86
C ILE A 304 3.65 7.60 -5.80
N ILE A 305 2.60 6.81 -5.58
CA ILE A 305 1.23 7.27 -5.36
C ILE A 305 0.66 6.69 -4.06
N GLY A 306 -0.30 7.39 -3.46
CA GLY A 306 -1.04 6.93 -2.27
C GLY A 306 -1.00 7.94 -1.14
N ASP A 307 -0.58 7.54 0.06
CA ASP A 307 -0.42 8.45 1.20
C ASP A 307 1.03 8.50 1.71
N THR A 308 1.32 9.50 2.52
CA THR A 308 2.61 9.65 3.22
C THR A 308 2.88 8.42 4.07
N THR A 309 4.10 7.91 4.02
CA THR A 309 4.51 6.73 4.80
C THR A 309 4.55 7.02 6.30
N PHE A 310 4.74 5.97 7.11
CA PHE A 310 4.61 6.03 8.57
C PHE A 310 5.56 7.01 9.28
N GLY A 311 6.79 7.20 8.78
CA GLY A 311 7.82 8.02 9.41
C GLY A 311 8.67 7.29 10.44
N SER A 312 8.96 6.00 10.26
CA SER A 312 9.80 5.21 11.17
C SER A 312 11.27 5.27 10.75
N GLY A 313 11.87 6.45 10.76
CA GLY A 313 13.28 6.73 10.35
C GLY A 313 14.36 6.24 11.32
N ARG A 314 14.06 5.28 12.19
CA ARG A 314 14.95 4.73 13.23
C ARG A 314 15.33 3.29 12.93
N VAL A 315 16.63 2.98 12.90
CA VAL A 315 17.16 1.62 12.77
C VAL A 315 17.31 0.99 14.14
N LYS A 316 16.76 -0.22 14.28
CA LYS A 316 16.82 -1.02 15.50
C LYS A 316 17.82 -2.16 15.32
N ALA A 317 18.58 -2.45 16.35
CA ALA A 317 19.40 -3.66 16.45
C ALA A 317 18.75 -4.63 17.43
N LEU A 318 18.83 -5.93 17.12
CA LEU A 318 18.52 -7.02 18.05
C LEU A 318 19.84 -7.44 18.70
N LEU A 319 20.00 -7.12 19.99
CA LEU A 319 21.24 -7.31 20.72
C LEU A 319 21.05 -8.48 21.69
N PRO A 320 21.76 -9.62 21.51
CA PRO A 320 21.68 -10.73 22.45
C PRO A 320 22.25 -10.32 23.81
N LEU A 321 21.65 -10.83 24.87
CA LEU A 321 22.07 -10.65 26.26
C LEU A 321 22.63 -11.96 26.82
N SER A 322 23.45 -11.88 27.87
CA SER A 322 24.09 -13.07 28.47
C SER A 322 23.10 -14.10 29.01
N ASN A 323 21.89 -13.68 29.38
CA ASN A 323 20.84 -14.53 29.92
C ASN A 323 20.02 -15.27 28.84
N GLY A 324 20.32 -15.06 27.55
CA GLY A 324 19.64 -15.68 26.42
C GLY A 324 18.48 -14.86 25.84
N ASP A 325 18.13 -13.73 26.48
CA ASP A 325 17.14 -12.79 25.98
C ASP A 325 17.78 -11.75 25.05
N TYR A 326 16.98 -10.82 24.55
CA TYR A 326 17.41 -9.83 23.56
C TYR A 326 16.95 -8.42 23.93
N LEU A 327 17.78 -7.43 23.64
CA LEU A 327 17.40 -6.03 23.63
C LEU A 327 17.22 -5.58 22.17
N LYS A 328 15.98 -5.29 21.78
CA LYS A 328 15.68 -4.57 20.54
C LYS A 328 15.88 -3.08 20.83
N MET A 329 16.87 -2.44 20.21
CA MET A 329 17.27 -1.07 20.57
C MET A 329 17.49 -0.18 19.36
N THR A 330 17.00 1.05 19.43
CA THR A 330 17.28 2.08 18.42
C THR A 330 18.74 2.51 18.47
N ILE A 331 19.50 2.30 17.39
CA ILE A 331 20.94 2.57 17.33
C ILE A 331 21.33 3.66 16.31
N ASN A 332 20.51 3.90 15.29
CA ASN A 332 20.77 4.90 14.26
C ASN A 332 19.48 5.56 13.79
N ARG A 333 19.61 6.76 13.23
CA ARG A 333 18.60 7.34 12.34
C ARG A 333 18.98 7.04 10.90
N PHE A 334 18.00 6.81 10.04
CA PHE A 334 18.23 6.68 8.61
C PHE A 334 17.61 7.83 7.83
N PHE A 335 18.30 8.20 6.76
CA PHE A 335 17.98 9.28 5.86
C PHE A 335 17.96 8.73 4.43
N SER A 336 17.22 9.39 3.56
CA SER A 336 17.20 9.08 2.14
C SER A 336 18.59 9.29 1.49
N PRO A 337 18.84 8.78 0.27
CA PRO A 337 20.07 9.05 -0.46
C PRO A 337 20.42 10.55 -0.62
N HIS A 338 19.42 11.42 -0.74
CA HIS A 338 19.55 12.87 -0.75
C HIS A 338 19.59 13.50 0.65
N ASN A 339 19.77 12.69 1.69
CA ASN A 339 19.95 13.11 3.07
C ASN A 339 18.70 13.77 3.70
N TYR A 340 17.50 13.47 3.19
CA TYR A 340 16.24 13.88 3.82
C TYR A 340 15.93 13.01 5.04
N ALA A 341 15.42 13.65 6.10
CA ALA A 341 14.99 12.95 7.31
C ALA A 341 13.66 12.22 7.06
N ILE A 342 13.56 11.01 7.59
CA ILE A 342 12.35 10.17 7.47
C ILE A 342 11.64 10.04 8.81
N ASP A 343 12.37 10.13 9.92
CA ASP A 343 11.84 9.98 11.28
C ASP A 343 10.78 11.05 11.57
N GLU A 344 9.59 10.62 11.99
CA GLU A 344 8.42 11.45 12.30
C GLU A 344 7.84 12.26 11.12
N VAL A 345 8.41 12.13 9.92
CA VAL A 345 7.99 12.85 8.71
C VAL A 345 7.39 11.90 7.67
N GLY A 346 8.01 10.73 7.47
CA GLY A 346 7.68 9.82 6.37
C GLY A 346 8.16 10.31 5.01
N ILE A 347 7.82 9.57 3.96
CA ILE A 347 8.03 9.91 2.56
C ILE A 347 6.70 10.29 1.95
N GLN A 348 6.60 11.53 1.49
CA GLN A 348 5.42 11.99 0.74
C GLN A 348 5.39 11.33 -0.65
N PRO A 349 4.22 10.91 -1.15
CA PRO A 349 4.09 10.44 -2.53
C PRO A 349 4.25 11.60 -3.52
N HIS A 350 4.41 11.29 -4.82
CA HIS A 350 4.32 12.31 -5.88
C HIS A 350 2.86 12.74 -6.09
N MET A 351 1.93 11.79 -5.91
CA MET A 351 0.49 12.03 -5.96
C MET A 351 -0.19 11.48 -4.71
N ASN A 352 -0.89 12.35 -3.98
CA ASN A 352 -1.69 11.91 -2.84
C ASN A 352 -3.05 11.41 -3.32
N MET A 353 -3.23 10.09 -3.28
CA MET A 353 -4.46 9.40 -3.71
C MET A 353 -5.23 8.82 -2.52
N SER A 354 -4.96 9.30 -1.29
CA SER A 354 -5.72 8.88 -0.11
C SER A 354 -7.22 9.19 -0.26
N GLY A 355 -8.04 8.23 0.20
CA GLY A 355 -9.50 8.32 0.16
C GLY A 355 -10.13 7.80 -1.14
N VAL A 356 -9.33 7.33 -2.09
CA VAL A 356 -9.81 6.63 -3.29
C VAL A 356 -9.03 5.33 -3.50
N ASP A 357 -9.42 4.50 -4.48
CA ASP A 357 -8.71 3.25 -4.78
C ASP A 357 -7.36 3.54 -5.48
N GLU A 358 -6.26 3.43 -4.74
CA GLU A 358 -4.93 3.71 -5.26
C GLU A 358 -4.46 2.66 -6.27
N LEU A 359 -4.91 1.42 -6.17
CA LEU A 359 -4.54 0.37 -7.13
C LEU A 359 -5.23 0.63 -8.46
N GLN A 360 -6.53 0.88 -8.44
CA GLN A 360 -7.28 1.23 -9.64
C GLN A 360 -6.76 2.52 -10.29
N THR A 361 -6.30 3.48 -9.48
CA THR A 361 -5.60 4.69 -9.97
C THR A 361 -4.33 4.34 -10.74
N ALA A 362 -3.46 3.50 -10.17
CA ALA A 362 -2.23 3.06 -10.85
C ALA A 362 -2.53 2.30 -12.14
N VAL A 363 -3.55 1.44 -12.13
CA VAL A 363 -4.02 0.73 -13.33
C VAL A 363 -4.47 1.73 -14.40
N LEU A 364 -5.29 2.71 -14.04
CA LEU A 364 -5.77 3.74 -14.96
C LEU A 364 -4.61 4.55 -15.58
N MET A 365 -3.57 4.85 -14.81
CA MET A 365 -2.37 5.56 -15.26
C MET A 365 -1.51 4.71 -16.21
N LEU A 366 -1.36 3.42 -15.95
CA LEU A 366 -0.46 2.53 -16.69
C LEU A 366 -1.11 1.89 -17.92
N LYS A 367 -2.43 1.75 -17.95
CA LYS A 367 -3.19 1.03 -18.99
C LYS A 367 -2.87 1.43 -20.42
N ASN A 368 -2.57 2.71 -20.67
CA ASN A 368 -2.28 3.22 -22.02
C ASN A 368 -0.83 3.69 -22.18
N ASN A 369 0.09 3.19 -21.36
CA ASN A 369 1.48 3.63 -21.35
C ASN A 369 2.20 3.51 -22.70
N ALA A 370 1.80 2.57 -23.56
CA ALA A 370 2.35 2.48 -24.92
C ALA A 370 2.19 3.80 -25.70
N LEU A 371 1.10 4.56 -25.49
CA LEU A 371 0.86 5.85 -26.15
C LEU A 371 1.87 6.93 -25.77
N ILE A 372 2.52 6.83 -24.62
CA ILE A 372 3.53 7.79 -24.17
C ILE A 372 4.82 7.67 -24.99
N ARG A 373 5.13 6.46 -25.47
CA ARG A 373 6.38 6.16 -26.20
C ARG A 373 6.32 6.48 -27.68
N GLU A 374 5.14 6.81 -28.20
CA GLU A 374 4.91 7.10 -29.60
C GLU A 374 4.91 8.62 -29.84
N ASP A 375 5.98 9.12 -30.46
CA ASP A 375 6.18 10.55 -30.78
C ASP A 375 5.13 11.13 -31.74
N SER A 376 4.42 10.28 -32.48
CA SER A 376 3.44 10.66 -33.49
C SER A 376 2.23 9.74 -33.44
N GLY A 377 1.04 10.30 -33.61
CA GLY A 377 -0.20 9.53 -33.64
C GLY A 377 -1.32 10.30 -32.97
N ASP A 378 -2.55 9.87 -33.25
CA ASP A 378 -3.75 10.44 -32.67
C ASP A 378 -3.77 10.19 -31.14
N LYS A 379 -3.67 11.25 -30.35
CA LYS A 379 -3.79 11.24 -28.89
C LYS A 379 -5.13 11.81 -28.43
N ALA A 380 -6.05 12.12 -29.34
CA ALA A 380 -7.36 12.66 -28.99
C ALA A 380 -8.09 11.71 -28.03
N GLY A 381 -8.75 12.28 -27.03
CA GLY A 381 -9.42 11.50 -25.98
C GLY A 381 -8.53 11.06 -24.82
N TYR A 382 -7.27 11.50 -24.77
CA TYR A 382 -6.36 11.22 -23.65
C TYR A 382 -5.87 12.50 -22.97
N LEU A 383 -5.53 12.36 -21.69
CA LEU A 383 -4.70 13.31 -20.95
C LEU A 383 -3.33 12.68 -20.70
N GLN A 384 -2.27 13.44 -20.93
CA GLN A 384 -0.98 13.08 -20.39
C GLN A 384 -0.82 13.70 -19.01
N LEU A 385 -0.37 12.89 -18.08
CA LEU A 385 -0.03 13.27 -16.72
C LEU A 385 1.44 12.93 -16.49
N ASN A 386 2.27 13.93 -16.23
CA ASN A 386 3.57 13.67 -15.63
C ASN A 386 3.35 13.39 -14.14
N ALA A 387 4.03 12.41 -13.55
CA ALA A 387 4.06 12.26 -12.09
C ALA A 387 5.36 11.61 -11.65
N GLY A 388 6.20 12.35 -10.92
CA GLY A 388 7.55 11.90 -10.61
C GLY A 388 8.37 11.73 -11.90
N PRO A 389 9.02 10.58 -12.14
CA PRO A 389 9.87 10.39 -13.31
C PRO A 389 9.13 9.92 -14.57
N ASN A 390 7.84 9.61 -14.48
CA ASN A 390 7.09 8.99 -15.58
C ASN A 390 5.97 9.90 -16.09
N ASP A 391 5.69 9.77 -17.39
CA ASP A 391 4.48 10.28 -18.02
C ASP A 391 3.45 9.14 -18.20
N PHE A 392 2.18 9.46 -18.03
CA PHE A 392 1.07 8.52 -18.09
C PHE A 392 0.00 9.02 -19.04
N ALA A 393 -0.55 8.14 -19.88
CA ALA A 393 -1.66 8.47 -20.76
C ALA A 393 -2.96 7.93 -20.16
N ILE A 394 -3.84 8.84 -19.76
CA ILE A 394 -5.11 8.52 -19.12
C ILE A 394 -6.23 8.71 -20.14
N SER A 395 -6.99 7.65 -20.42
CA SER A 395 -8.15 7.71 -21.31
C SER A 395 -9.28 8.51 -20.64
N LEU A 396 -9.78 9.54 -21.32
CA LEU A 396 -10.95 10.29 -20.88
C LEU A 396 -12.21 9.42 -20.88
N GLU A 397 -12.28 8.41 -21.75
CA GLU A 397 -13.37 7.44 -21.73
C GLU A 397 -13.33 6.60 -20.45
N ASP A 398 -12.16 6.10 -20.06
CA ASP A 398 -12.02 5.35 -18.82
C ASP A 398 -12.27 6.24 -17.59
N MET A 399 -11.81 7.50 -17.59
CA MET A 399 -12.10 8.46 -16.51
C MET A 399 -13.60 8.73 -16.33
N ARG A 400 -14.38 8.72 -17.42
CA ARG A 400 -15.83 8.93 -17.38
C ARG A 400 -16.58 7.74 -16.77
N LYS A 401 -16.00 6.55 -16.68
CA LYS A 401 -16.68 5.39 -16.06
C LYS A 401 -16.94 5.65 -14.58
N SER A 402 -18.08 5.16 -14.08
CA SER A 402 -18.51 5.42 -12.69
C SER A 402 -17.47 5.00 -11.66
N GLU A 403 -16.84 3.85 -11.86
CA GLU A 403 -15.79 3.30 -10.99
C GLU A 403 -14.50 4.12 -10.98
N ASN A 404 -14.24 4.91 -12.01
CA ASN A 404 -13.03 5.73 -12.14
C ASN A 404 -13.28 7.23 -11.95
N TRP A 405 -14.54 7.65 -11.80
CA TRP A 405 -14.88 9.07 -11.82
C TRP A 405 -14.19 9.85 -10.71
N GLU A 406 -14.32 9.37 -9.47
CA GLU A 406 -13.68 10.00 -8.31
C GLU A 406 -12.15 9.90 -8.39
N LEU A 407 -11.62 8.84 -9.01
CA LEU A 407 -10.18 8.70 -9.27
C LEU A 407 -9.71 9.81 -10.20
N GLY A 408 -10.41 10.01 -11.33
CA GLY A 408 -10.10 11.06 -12.29
C GLY A 408 -10.18 12.45 -11.66
N MET A 409 -11.19 12.70 -10.81
CA MET A 409 -11.29 13.96 -10.07
C MET A 409 -10.08 14.17 -9.16
N LYS A 410 -9.70 13.14 -8.39
CA LYS A 410 -8.58 13.19 -7.46
C LYS A 410 -7.22 13.30 -8.17
N ILE A 411 -7.07 12.70 -9.35
CA ILE A 411 -5.90 12.86 -10.23
C ILE A 411 -5.76 14.33 -10.64
N LEU A 412 -6.85 14.96 -11.10
CA LEU A 412 -6.84 16.37 -11.51
C LEU A 412 -6.55 17.31 -10.33
N ASP A 413 -7.07 16.99 -9.14
CA ASP A 413 -6.74 17.71 -7.89
C ASP A 413 -5.25 17.64 -7.56
N SER A 414 -4.66 16.45 -7.68
CA SER A 414 -3.23 16.24 -7.43
C SER A 414 -2.38 16.94 -8.48
N ALA A 415 -2.82 16.87 -9.74
CA ALA A 415 -2.08 17.42 -10.86
C ALA A 415 -1.94 18.94 -10.79
N TYR A 416 -2.97 19.63 -10.30
CA TYR A 416 -2.89 21.08 -10.09
C TYR A 416 -1.79 21.51 -9.11
N VAL A 417 -1.44 20.65 -8.15
CA VAL A 417 -0.54 21.02 -7.04
C VAL A 417 0.91 20.61 -7.31
N THR A 418 1.12 19.43 -7.87
CA THR A 418 2.45 18.80 -7.92
C THR A 418 2.85 18.25 -9.28
N THR A 419 2.00 18.35 -10.30
CA THR A 419 2.30 17.74 -11.60
C THR A 419 1.97 18.62 -12.80
N THR A 420 2.34 18.14 -14.00
CA THR A 420 1.99 18.80 -15.26
C THR A 420 1.01 17.92 -16.05
N LEU A 421 0.04 18.58 -16.68
CA LEU A 421 -0.91 17.97 -17.59
C LEU A 421 -0.63 18.41 -19.03
N GLN A 422 -0.92 17.53 -19.98
CA GLN A 422 -1.05 17.86 -21.40
C GLN A 422 -2.34 17.27 -21.95
N THR A 423 -2.94 17.93 -22.93
CA THR A 423 -4.11 17.44 -23.66
C THR A 423 -3.67 16.73 -24.92
N GLY A 424 -4.20 15.53 -25.16
CA GLY A 424 -3.97 14.83 -26.41
C GLY A 424 -4.86 15.38 -27.53
N THR A 425 -4.27 15.55 -28.71
CA THR A 425 -4.91 15.97 -29.96
C THR A 425 -4.58 14.97 -31.06
N ASP A 426 -5.17 15.14 -32.24
CA ASP A 426 -4.82 14.35 -33.43
C ASP A 426 -3.38 14.62 -33.92
N GLU A 427 -2.79 15.77 -33.56
CA GLU A 427 -1.41 16.14 -33.87
C GLU A 427 -0.40 15.72 -32.77
N GLY A 428 -0.86 15.27 -31.60
CA GLY A 428 -0.02 14.85 -30.48
C GLY A 428 -0.38 15.53 -29.16
N TRP A 429 0.59 15.67 -28.26
CA TRP A 429 0.37 16.29 -26.95
C TRP A 429 0.53 17.82 -27.01
N GLU A 430 -0.45 18.54 -26.45
CA GLU A 430 -0.43 19.99 -26.35
C GLU A 430 -0.47 20.46 -24.89
N PRO A 431 0.12 21.63 -24.56
CA PRO A 431 0.07 22.18 -23.22
C PRO A 431 -1.37 22.29 -22.69
N PHE A 432 -1.60 21.76 -21.49
CA PHE A 432 -2.91 21.81 -20.87
C PHE A 432 -3.31 23.25 -20.51
N HIS A 433 -4.53 23.65 -20.89
CA HIS A 433 -5.02 24.98 -20.59
C HIS A 433 -5.58 25.07 -19.16
N GLU A 434 -4.83 25.65 -18.21
CA GLU A 434 -5.17 25.66 -16.76
C GLU A 434 -6.59 26.14 -16.42
N LEU A 435 -7.19 27.01 -17.24
CA LEU A 435 -8.59 27.43 -17.05
C LEU A 435 -9.59 26.26 -17.08
N TYR A 436 -9.23 25.11 -17.65
CA TYR A 436 -10.05 23.90 -17.64
C TYR A 436 -10.14 23.26 -16.26
N LEU A 437 -9.21 23.49 -15.33
CA LEU A 437 -9.35 22.99 -13.96
C LEU A 437 -10.49 23.69 -13.19
N LYS A 438 -10.84 24.92 -13.59
CA LYS A 438 -12.03 25.64 -13.08
C LYS A 438 -13.34 25.12 -13.67
N ASP A 439 -13.26 24.35 -14.75
CA ASP A 439 -14.38 23.78 -15.47
C ASP A 439 -14.05 22.34 -15.88
N ARG A 440 -14.12 21.43 -14.90
CA ARG A 440 -13.76 20.02 -15.10
C ARG A 440 -14.60 19.33 -16.17
N SER A 441 -15.78 19.86 -16.49
CA SER A 441 -16.62 19.33 -17.57
C SER A 441 -15.90 19.39 -18.93
N LYS A 442 -15.06 20.40 -19.16
CA LYS A 442 -14.24 20.52 -20.38
C LYS A 442 -13.07 19.55 -20.42
N ILE A 443 -12.67 19.02 -19.28
CA ILE A 443 -11.64 17.98 -19.22
C ILE A 443 -12.27 16.63 -19.52
N TYR A 444 -13.40 16.33 -18.87
CA TYR A 444 -14.12 15.07 -19.07
C TYR A 444 -14.80 15.00 -20.44
N TYR A 445 -15.18 16.13 -21.03
CA TYR A 445 -15.85 16.20 -22.33
C TYR A 445 -15.27 17.32 -23.20
N PRO A 446 -14.02 17.19 -23.67
CA PRO A 446 -13.32 18.26 -24.39
C PRO A 446 -13.99 18.64 -25.72
N ASP A 447 -14.62 17.67 -26.38
CA ASP A 447 -15.29 17.90 -27.67
C ASP A 447 -16.72 18.44 -27.51
N TYR A 448 -17.23 18.51 -26.29
CA TYR A 448 -18.63 18.87 -26.03
C TYR A 448 -18.74 20.37 -25.85
N VAL A 449 -19.80 20.95 -26.41
CA VAL A 449 -20.06 22.37 -26.21
C VAL A 449 -20.51 22.62 -24.77
N ARG A 450 -19.83 23.54 -24.08
CA ARG A 450 -20.32 24.07 -22.79
C ARG A 450 -21.61 24.85 -23.03
N ALA A 451 -22.74 24.24 -22.69
CA ALA A 451 -24.08 24.71 -23.00
C ALA A 451 -24.60 25.80 -22.04
N GLY A 452 -23.92 26.02 -20.91
CA GLY A 452 -24.22 27.09 -19.96
C GLY A 452 -24.30 26.61 -18.51
N ASP A 453 -24.83 27.48 -17.65
CA ASP A 453 -25.08 27.23 -16.23
C ASP A 453 -26.59 27.24 -15.94
N LEU A 454 -27.05 26.29 -15.13
CA LEU A 454 -28.43 26.16 -14.69
C LEU A 454 -28.46 26.32 -13.15
N PRO A 455 -28.62 27.55 -12.62
CA PRO A 455 -28.63 27.79 -11.18
C PRO A 455 -30.00 27.47 -10.56
N ASN A 456 -30.00 27.23 -9.24
CA ASN A 456 -31.20 27.06 -8.42
C ASN A 456 -32.10 25.89 -8.85
N ILE A 457 -31.50 24.75 -9.18
CA ILE A 457 -32.23 23.54 -9.52
C ILE A 457 -32.96 23.01 -8.27
N PRO A 458 -34.28 22.77 -8.36
CA PRO A 458 -35.04 22.21 -7.24
C PRO A 458 -34.60 20.78 -6.95
N LEU A 459 -34.70 20.36 -5.68
CA LEU A 459 -34.23 19.05 -5.24
C LEU A 459 -35.17 17.91 -5.64
N ASP A 460 -36.47 18.16 -5.60
CA ASP A 460 -37.55 17.16 -5.66
C ASP A 460 -38.55 17.41 -6.81
N LYS A 461 -38.20 18.28 -7.77
CA LYS A 461 -39.13 18.72 -8.84
C LYS A 461 -38.52 18.63 -10.22
N VAL A 462 -39.41 18.48 -11.19
CA VAL A 462 -39.12 18.69 -12.61
C VAL A 462 -38.51 20.08 -12.79
N PHE A 463 -37.38 20.14 -13.48
CA PHE A 463 -36.79 21.40 -13.92
C PHE A 463 -36.73 21.48 -15.43
N THR A 464 -36.69 22.71 -15.93
CA THR A 464 -36.79 23.01 -17.36
C THR A 464 -35.50 23.64 -17.86
N VAL A 465 -34.95 23.09 -18.94
CA VAL A 465 -33.80 23.62 -19.66
C VAL A 465 -34.31 24.30 -20.92
N THR A 466 -33.98 25.58 -21.07
CA THR A 466 -34.39 26.38 -22.23
C THR A 466 -33.19 26.70 -23.11
N TYR A 467 -33.29 26.33 -24.38
CA TYR A 467 -32.24 26.56 -25.37
C TYR A 467 -32.48 27.88 -26.12
N ASN A 468 -31.40 28.63 -26.36
CA ASN A 468 -31.45 29.91 -27.05
C ASN A 468 -31.71 29.78 -28.57
N LYS A 469 -31.56 28.58 -29.13
CA LYS A 469 -31.83 28.23 -30.52
C LYS A 469 -32.73 27.00 -30.59
N ALA A 470 -33.48 26.89 -31.69
CA ALA A 470 -34.29 25.72 -31.96
C ALA A 470 -33.41 24.50 -32.27
N ILE A 471 -33.79 23.36 -31.70
CA ILE A 471 -33.12 22.06 -31.75
C ILE A 471 -34.04 21.07 -32.47
N ASP A 472 -33.48 20.32 -33.41
CA ASP A 472 -34.10 19.09 -33.90
C ASP A 472 -33.79 17.93 -32.92
N TRP A 473 -34.80 17.50 -32.17
CA TRP A 473 -34.67 16.39 -31.21
C TRP A 473 -34.68 15.01 -31.88
N LYS A 474 -34.79 14.94 -33.21
CA LYS A 474 -34.79 13.67 -33.93
C LYS A 474 -33.47 12.92 -33.69
N GLY A 475 -33.57 11.75 -33.08
CA GLY A 475 -32.40 10.92 -32.71
C GLY A 475 -31.86 11.17 -31.31
N VAL A 476 -32.43 12.13 -30.56
CA VAL A 476 -32.20 12.25 -29.11
C VAL A 476 -33.13 11.28 -28.40
N THR A 477 -32.56 10.38 -27.61
CA THR A 477 -33.27 9.41 -26.79
C THR A 477 -33.01 9.68 -25.31
N SER A 478 -33.77 9.05 -24.40
CA SER A 478 -33.48 9.10 -22.96
C SER A 478 -32.10 8.54 -22.61
N GLU A 479 -31.53 7.67 -23.45
CA GLU A 479 -30.18 7.12 -23.29
C GLU A 479 -29.08 8.09 -23.76
N SER A 480 -29.46 9.14 -24.50
CA SER A 480 -28.51 10.14 -24.99
C SER A 480 -28.29 11.30 -24.01
N VAL A 481 -29.02 11.32 -22.90
CA VAL A 481 -28.92 12.38 -21.87
C VAL A 481 -28.60 11.74 -20.52
N GLU A 482 -27.61 12.30 -19.83
CA GLU A 482 -27.26 11.92 -18.46
C GLU A 482 -27.37 13.14 -17.54
N LEU A 483 -27.84 12.91 -16.31
CA LEU A 483 -27.66 13.85 -15.20
C LEU A 483 -26.67 13.22 -14.23
N ILE A 484 -25.48 13.81 -14.11
CA ILE A 484 -24.35 13.21 -13.39
C ILE A 484 -23.99 14.09 -12.19
N ASN A 485 -23.85 13.52 -11.00
CA ASN A 485 -23.24 14.25 -9.89
C ASN A 485 -21.78 14.56 -10.23
N ALA A 486 -21.42 15.84 -10.31
CA ALA A 486 -20.10 16.26 -10.80
C ALA A 486 -18.95 15.75 -9.91
N THR A 487 -19.19 15.56 -8.62
CA THR A 487 -18.16 15.10 -7.68
C THR A 487 -18.04 13.58 -7.68
N THR A 488 -19.17 12.86 -7.55
CA THR A 488 -19.15 11.39 -7.35
C THR A 488 -19.26 10.59 -8.63
N GLY A 489 -19.66 11.22 -9.74
CA GLY A 489 -19.92 10.52 -11.01
C GLY A 489 -21.19 9.69 -11.03
N GLU A 490 -22.00 9.78 -9.97
CA GLU A 490 -23.27 9.10 -9.86
C GLU A 490 -24.23 9.58 -10.95
N ARG A 491 -24.67 8.67 -11.81
CA ARG A 491 -25.71 8.93 -12.81
C ARG A 491 -27.07 8.90 -12.13
N ILE A 492 -27.69 10.06 -12.02
CA ILE A 492 -29.03 10.18 -11.46
C ILE A 492 -30.02 9.70 -12.51
N LYS A 493 -30.66 8.58 -12.21
CA LYS A 493 -31.74 8.06 -13.04
C LYS A 493 -32.83 9.13 -13.16
N SER A 494 -33.14 9.51 -14.40
CA SER A 494 -33.99 10.66 -14.69
C SER A 494 -34.84 10.40 -15.93
N GLU A 495 -36.07 10.92 -15.94
CA GLU A 495 -36.87 10.99 -17.14
C GLU A 495 -36.59 12.30 -17.89
N PHE A 496 -36.45 12.20 -19.21
CA PHE A 496 -36.20 13.34 -20.10
C PHE A 496 -37.35 13.47 -21.10
N ALA A 497 -37.93 14.67 -21.20
CA ALA A 497 -38.95 14.96 -22.21
C ALA A 497 -38.65 16.26 -22.96
N PHE A 498 -39.10 16.31 -24.22
CA PHE A 498 -38.79 17.38 -25.18
C PHE A 498 -40.08 18.03 -25.67
N PRO A 499 -40.76 18.85 -24.84
CA PRO A 499 -42.09 19.38 -25.16
C PRO A 499 -42.11 20.39 -26.32
N SER A 500 -40.96 20.98 -26.68
CA SER A 500 -40.82 21.83 -27.86
C SER A 500 -39.40 21.79 -28.40
N ASP A 501 -39.17 22.38 -29.58
CA ASP A 501 -37.85 22.55 -30.20
C ASP A 501 -36.86 23.41 -29.39
N ARG A 502 -37.25 23.94 -28.23
CA ARG A 502 -36.38 24.77 -27.37
C ARG A 502 -36.40 24.39 -25.90
N ILE A 503 -37.21 23.40 -25.53
CA ILE A 503 -37.46 23.07 -24.15
C ILE A 503 -37.18 21.60 -23.94
N MET A 504 -36.37 21.31 -22.92
CA MET A 504 -36.22 19.99 -22.34
C MET A 504 -36.63 20.03 -20.88
N THR A 505 -37.39 19.05 -20.42
CA THR A 505 -37.71 18.86 -19.00
C THR A 505 -36.96 17.66 -18.46
N VAL A 506 -36.39 17.81 -17.28
CA VAL A 506 -35.66 16.76 -16.57
C VAL A 506 -36.39 16.46 -15.27
N THR A 507 -36.71 15.19 -15.05
CA THR A 507 -37.38 14.69 -13.85
C THR A 507 -36.49 13.65 -13.18
N PRO A 508 -35.70 14.01 -12.16
CA PRO A 508 -34.94 13.04 -11.37
C PRO A 508 -35.87 12.05 -10.68
N GLU A 509 -35.52 10.75 -10.67
CA GLU A 509 -36.28 9.72 -9.94
C GLU A 509 -36.02 9.76 -8.43
N THR A 510 -34.89 10.34 -8.03
CA THR A 510 -34.50 10.53 -6.62
C THR A 510 -34.25 12.02 -6.33
N GLU A 511 -34.41 12.39 -5.07
CA GLU A 511 -34.13 13.75 -4.61
C GLU A 511 -32.65 14.09 -4.81
N LEU A 512 -32.37 15.24 -5.43
CA LEU A 512 -31.03 15.75 -5.62
C LEU A 512 -30.46 16.30 -4.31
N LYS A 513 -29.14 16.27 -4.17
CA LYS A 513 -28.46 16.78 -2.98
C LYS A 513 -28.44 18.32 -2.98
N PRO A 514 -28.70 18.98 -1.84
CA PRO A 514 -28.61 20.43 -1.74
C PRO A 514 -27.18 20.95 -2.02
N GLY A 515 -27.07 22.16 -2.56
CA GLY A 515 -25.80 22.85 -2.83
C GLY A 515 -24.81 22.10 -3.73
N THR A 516 -25.30 21.14 -4.52
CA THR A 516 -24.48 20.18 -5.27
C THR A 516 -24.46 20.54 -6.76
N GLU A 517 -23.30 20.36 -7.39
CA GLU A 517 -23.13 20.52 -8.83
C GLU A 517 -23.42 19.20 -9.55
N TYR A 518 -24.22 19.30 -10.61
CA TYR A 518 -24.54 18.22 -11.52
C TYR A 518 -24.19 18.62 -12.95
N TRP A 519 -23.74 17.67 -13.75
CA TRP A 519 -23.53 17.86 -15.18
C TRP A 519 -24.68 17.22 -15.94
N LEU A 520 -25.40 18.04 -16.69
CA LEU A 520 -26.40 17.58 -17.64
C LEU A 520 -25.71 17.41 -18.98
N VAL A 521 -25.43 16.16 -19.33
CA VAL A 521 -24.63 15.78 -20.49
C VAL A 521 -25.56 15.25 -21.57
N LEU A 522 -25.39 15.74 -22.80
CA LEU A 522 -26.10 15.27 -23.98
C LEU A 522 -25.06 14.72 -24.96
N HIS A 523 -25.09 13.41 -25.19
CA HIS A 523 -24.12 12.68 -26.02
C HIS A 523 -24.45 12.67 -27.51
N SER A 524 -25.72 12.92 -27.87
CA SER A 524 -26.14 12.96 -29.26
C SER A 524 -25.67 14.22 -29.96
N THR A 525 -25.30 14.08 -31.24
CA THR A 525 -25.12 15.23 -32.12
C THR A 525 -26.46 15.94 -32.28
N ILE A 526 -26.49 17.21 -31.89
CA ILE A 526 -27.67 18.05 -32.04
C ILE A 526 -27.55 18.82 -33.36
N GLU A 527 -28.60 18.80 -34.16
CA GLU A 527 -28.70 19.66 -35.34
C GLU A 527 -29.59 20.86 -35.01
N GLY A 528 -29.02 22.06 -35.15
CA GLY A 528 -29.79 23.30 -35.09
C GLY A 528 -30.70 23.41 -36.32
N ALA A 529 -31.83 24.10 -36.19
CA ALA A 529 -32.79 24.28 -37.29
C ALA A 529 -32.22 24.94 -38.58
N ASN A 530 -31.01 25.51 -38.52
CA ASN A 530 -30.26 26.06 -39.65
C ASN A 530 -29.25 25.06 -40.27
N GLY A 531 -29.28 23.79 -39.87
CA GLY A 531 -28.37 22.73 -40.33
C GLY A 531 -27.00 22.72 -39.64
N THR A 532 -26.77 23.56 -38.62
CA THR A 532 -25.51 23.55 -37.86
C THR A 532 -25.49 22.37 -36.90
N LYS A 533 -24.46 21.52 -36.96
CA LYS A 533 -24.31 20.37 -36.07
C LYS A 533 -23.38 20.68 -34.91
N VAL A 534 -23.75 20.20 -33.72
CA VAL A 534 -22.97 20.32 -32.50
C VAL A 534 -22.78 18.92 -31.91
N THR A 535 -21.53 18.53 -31.69
CA THR A 535 -21.16 17.23 -31.12
C THR A 535 -21.37 17.26 -29.60
N GLY A 536 -22.58 16.92 -29.17
CA GLY A 536 -22.93 16.86 -27.75
C GLY A 536 -22.84 18.19 -26.99
N GLY A 537 -23.16 18.16 -25.70
CA GLY A 537 -23.07 19.34 -24.86
C GLY A 537 -23.13 19.04 -23.37
N VAL A 538 -22.52 19.90 -22.57
CA VAL A 538 -22.58 19.83 -21.11
C VAL A 538 -23.12 21.14 -20.55
N ALA A 539 -24.20 21.07 -19.79
CA ALA A 539 -24.68 22.16 -18.95
C ALA A 539 -24.33 21.86 -17.49
N VAL A 540 -23.88 22.88 -16.76
CA VAL A 540 -23.57 22.75 -15.34
C VAL A 540 -24.76 23.21 -14.53
N ALA A 541 -25.40 22.28 -13.84
CA ALA A 541 -26.59 22.49 -13.05
C ALA A 541 -26.24 22.56 -11.56
N ARG A 542 -26.71 23.57 -10.84
CA ARG A 542 -26.46 23.73 -9.40
C ARG A 542 -27.77 23.75 -8.64
N THR A 543 -27.90 22.85 -7.68
CA THR A 543 -29.09 22.76 -6.83
C THR A 543 -29.16 23.91 -5.84
N VAL A 544 -30.36 24.17 -5.34
CA VAL A 544 -30.57 25.08 -4.19
C VAL A 544 -29.87 24.55 -2.95
N GLU A 545 -29.42 25.45 -2.07
CA GLU A 545 -28.80 25.11 -0.77
C GLU A 545 -29.78 24.48 0.23
#